data_AF-A0A2T1F230-F1
#
_entry.id   AF-A0A2T1F230-F1
#
_cell.length_a   1.000
_cell.length_b   1.000
_cell.length_c   1.000
_cell.angle_alpha   90.00
_cell.angle_beta   90.00
_cell.angle_gamma   90.00
#
_symmetry.space_group_name_H-M   'P 1'
#
loop_
_entity.id
_entity.type
_entity.pdbx_description
1 polymer ?
#
loop_
_entity_poly.entity_id
_entity_poly.type
_entity_poly.pdbx_seq_one_letter_code
_entity_poly.pdbx_strand_id
1 'polypeptide(L)'
;MSDKFTLDMLDIPSGWNRGTGDWTGVAAAMKRGETVEVIQEVGSTLWQNSLPEKHSLYWDGENRSTIKGRIWISFTQRRFAPESTVSKVQWHPRVLWIGIGCQAGTPQELIETAIQNVCRSYHLAEGAIAGIATIDTKVGELGLLELCQARNWLLKTFPAEVLSSVEVPNPSDVVAKEVGTPSVAEAAALCSIAKISCTIVKNRQDTCSIKSESACGVDILPARQRLLVPKQIFRRQNTPLLQGGVKVGSAVTVAVAVCPIDYLG
;
A
#
# COMPACT_ATOMS: atom_id res chain seq x y z
N MET A 1 6.84 -34.83 22.79
CA MET A 1 6.85 -33.36 22.88
C MET A 1 6.06 -32.85 21.69
N SER A 2 4.90 -32.24 21.89
CA SER A 2 4.09 -31.71 20.79
C SER A 2 4.83 -30.53 20.16
N ASP A 3 5.10 -30.59 18.86
CA ASP A 3 5.53 -29.41 18.11
C ASP A 3 4.44 -28.35 18.26
N LYS A 4 4.72 -27.34 19.06
CA LYS A 4 3.80 -26.24 19.32
C LYS A 4 4.00 -25.21 18.22
N PHE A 5 2.96 -25.04 17.41
CA PHE A 5 2.84 -23.99 16.40
C PHE A 5 3.14 -22.61 17.00
N THR A 6 4.15 -21.90 16.49
CA THR A 6 4.54 -20.56 16.94
C THR A 6 4.18 -19.49 15.91
N LEU A 7 4.16 -18.23 16.33
CA LEU A 7 3.85 -17.10 15.45
C LEU A 7 4.85 -16.95 14.28
N ASP A 8 6.09 -17.40 14.47
CA ASP A 8 7.12 -17.44 13.42
C ASP A 8 6.95 -18.61 12.45
N MET A 9 6.11 -19.60 12.78
CA MET A 9 5.72 -20.71 11.91
C MET A 9 4.49 -20.40 11.06
N LEU A 10 3.86 -19.23 11.27
CA LEU A 10 2.94 -18.72 10.26
C LEU A 10 3.78 -18.47 9.01
N ASP A 11 3.59 -19.30 8.00
CA ASP A 11 4.07 -19.10 6.64
C ASP A 11 3.29 -17.93 6.02
N ILE A 12 3.42 -16.77 6.67
CA ILE A 12 2.81 -15.53 6.23
C ILE A 12 3.44 -15.25 4.87
N PRO A 13 2.62 -14.98 3.84
CA PRO A 13 3.13 -14.79 2.50
C PRO A 13 4.31 -13.82 2.54
N SER A 14 5.42 -14.19 1.87
CA SER A 14 6.77 -13.63 2.01
C SER A 14 6.92 -12.12 1.73
N GLY A 15 5.83 -11.38 1.59
CA GLY A 15 5.78 -9.94 1.38
C GLY A 15 5.05 -9.13 2.47
N TRP A 16 4.46 -9.74 3.50
CA TRP A 16 3.77 -8.95 4.54
C TRP A 16 4.76 -8.34 5.53
N ASN A 17 4.46 -7.12 5.98
CA ASN A 17 5.32 -6.41 6.93
C ASN A 17 4.76 -6.50 8.36
N ARG A 18 5.64 -6.77 9.33
CA ARG A 18 5.31 -6.67 10.77
C ARG A 18 5.12 -5.20 11.12
N GLY A 19 3.96 -4.87 11.67
CA GLY A 19 3.72 -3.57 12.30
C GLY A 19 4.10 -3.54 13.78
N THR A 20 3.69 -2.48 14.46
CA THR A 20 3.96 -2.31 15.90
C THR A 20 3.02 -3.18 16.75
N GLY A 21 3.49 -3.56 17.94
CA GLY A 21 2.68 -4.34 18.89
C GLY A 21 3.52 -5.20 19.83
N ASP A 22 2.85 -5.89 20.74
CA ASP A 22 3.45 -6.82 21.70
C ASP A 22 3.57 -8.22 21.08
N TRP A 23 4.55 -8.37 20.17
CA TRP A 23 4.85 -9.62 19.49
C TRP A 23 5.22 -10.75 20.45
N THR A 24 5.98 -10.42 21.49
CA THR A 24 6.40 -11.38 22.51
C THR A 24 5.20 -11.90 23.31
N GLY A 25 4.30 -11.02 23.74
CA GLY A 25 3.11 -11.41 24.48
C GLY A 25 2.15 -12.27 23.67
N VAL A 26 1.92 -11.94 22.39
CA VAL A 26 1.08 -12.76 21.50
C VAL A 26 1.72 -14.12 21.26
N ALA A 27 3.02 -14.19 20.97
CA ALA A 27 3.73 -15.45 20.79
C ALA A 27 3.69 -16.31 22.07
N ALA A 28 3.80 -15.70 23.25
CA ALA A 28 3.71 -16.38 24.52
C ALA A 28 2.30 -16.95 24.78
N ALA A 29 1.24 -16.20 24.44
CA ALA A 29 -0.14 -16.67 24.52
C ALA A 29 -0.38 -17.90 23.62
N MET A 30 0.09 -17.85 22.37
CA MET A 30 0.02 -19.00 21.45
C MET A 30 0.77 -20.22 22.01
N LYS A 31 1.97 -20.02 22.56
CA LYS A 31 2.77 -21.11 23.16
C LYS A 31 2.07 -21.74 24.38
N ARG A 32 1.27 -20.98 25.12
CA ARG A 32 0.47 -21.48 26.25
C ARG A 32 -0.82 -22.18 25.79
N GLY A 33 -1.17 -22.12 24.50
CA GLY A 33 -2.44 -22.65 24.00
C GLY A 33 -3.63 -21.74 24.31
N GLU A 34 -3.38 -20.46 24.63
CA GLU A 34 -4.42 -19.47 24.91
C GLU A 34 -5.06 -18.96 23.61
N THR A 35 -6.30 -18.48 23.70
CA THR A 35 -7.04 -17.94 22.56
C THR A 35 -6.41 -16.64 22.05
N VAL A 36 -6.04 -16.63 20.77
CA VAL A 36 -5.56 -15.46 20.04
C VAL A 36 -6.52 -15.18 18.89
N GLU A 37 -7.17 -14.03 18.95
CA GLU A 37 -8.13 -13.62 17.91
C GLU A 37 -7.38 -13.07 16.69
N VAL A 38 -7.80 -13.47 15.49
CA VAL A 38 -7.31 -12.95 14.23
C VAL A 38 -8.41 -12.13 13.57
N ILE A 39 -8.12 -10.86 13.29
CA ILE A 39 -9.00 -9.97 12.53
C ILE A 39 -8.31 -9.61 11.23
N GLN A 40 -8.75 -10.24 10.14
CA GLN A 40 -8.20 -10.04 8.80
C GLN A 40 -9.17 -9.26 7.93
N GLU A 41 -8.76 -8.06 7.51
CA GLU A 41 -9.55 -7.16 6.67
C GLU A 41 -9.17 -7.26 5.18
N VAL A 42 -7.92 -7.63 4.90
CA VAL A 42 -7.34 -7.71 3.55
C VAL A 42 -6.23 -8.77 3.49
N GLY A 43 -5.75 -9.05 2.27
CA GLY A 43 -4.66 -9.97 2.02
C GLY A 43 -5.13 -11.41 1.85
N SER A 44 -4.24 -12.24 1.33
CA SER A 44 -4.43 -13.67 1.10
C SER A 44 -4.80 -14.41 2.38
N THR A 45 -5.74 -15.35 2.28
CA THR A 45 -6.10 -16.28 3.35
C THR A 45 -5.41 -17.63 3.21
N LEU A 46 -4.57 -17.83 2.18
CA LEU A 46 -3.93 -19.12 1.89
C LEU A 46 -3.07 -19.64 3.05
N TRP A 47 -2.49 -18.75 3.85
CA TRP A 47 -1.71 -19.11 5.05
C TRP A 47 -2.54 -19.89 6.08
N GLN A 48 -3.87 -19.73 6.09
CA GLN A 48 -4.76 -20.44 7.00
C GLN A 48 -4.82 -21.95 6.68
N ASN A 49 -4.57 -22.33 5.43
CA ASN A 49 -4.54 -23.74 5.00
C ASN A 49 -3.34 -24.51 5.57
N SER A 50 -2.29 -23.79 6.00
CA SER A 50 -1.09 -24.37 6.59
C SER A 50 -1.20 -24.54 8.10
N LEU A 51 -2.35 -24.23 8.70
CA LEU A 51 -2.55 -24.33 10.14
C LEU A 51 -2.79 -25.79 10.57
N PRO A 52 -2.20 -26.23 11.69
CA PRO A 52 -2.45 -27.58 12.23
C PRO A 52 -3.86 -27.68 12.82
N GLU A 53 -4.44 -28.88 12.87
CA GLU A 53 -5.80 -29.12 13.42
C GLU A 53 -6.02 -28.55 14.82
N LYS A 54 -4.96 -28.46 15.64
CA LYS A 54 -4.98 -27.82 16.96
C LYS A 54 -4.13 -26.56 16.95
N HIS A 55 -4.77 -25.40 17.01
CA HIS A 55 -4.11 -24.10 17.06
C HIS A 55 -4.80 -23.10 18.00
N SER A 56 -4.08 -22.03 18.34
CA SER A 56 -4.55 -20.93 19.20
C SER A 56 -5.27 -19.81 18.45
N LEU A 57 -5.34 -19.85 17.12
CA LEU A 57 -5.92 -18.78 16.30
C LEU A 57 -7.42 -18.98 16.11
N TYR A 58 -8.20 -17.90 16.27
CA TYR A 58 -9.65 -17.95 16.10
C TYR A 58 -10.15 -16.73 15.35
N TRP A 59 -11.19 -16.94 14.55
CA TRP A 59 -11.92 -15.92 13.81
C TRP A 59 -13.27 -15.70 14.52
N ASP A 60 -13.87 -14.53 14.37
CA ASP A 60 -15.26 -14.22 14.79
C ASP A 60 -15.56 -14.08 16.29
N GLY A 61 -14.58 -13.72 17.11
CA GLY A 61 -14.82 -13.12 18.43
C GLY A 61 -15.69 -13.94 19.40
N GLU A 62 -15.82 -15.25 19.17
CA GLU A 62 -16.55 -16.14 20.06
C GLU A 62 -15.85 -16.15 21.44
N ASN A 63 -16.62 -15.77 22.46
CA ASN A 63 -16.23 -15.71 23.86
C ASN A 63 -15.04 -14.77 24.18
N ARG A 64 -15.28 -13.45 23.99
CA ARG A 64 -14.36 -12.33 24.29
C ARG A 64 -13.64 -12.39 25.64
N SER A 65 -14.21 -13.07 26.64
CA SER A 65 -13.63 -13.25 27.98
C SER A 65 -12.36 -14.11 27.99
N THR A 66 -12.14 -14.92 26.95
CA THR A 66 -11.01 -15.87 26.87
C THR A 66 -9.82 -15.35 26.05
N ILE A 67 -9.98 -14.24 25.34
CA ILE A 67 -8.95 -13.71 24.43
C ILE A 67 -7.75 -13.20 25.23
N LYS A 68 -6.57 -13.77 24.97
CA LYS A 68 -5.29 -13.36 25.57
C LYS A 68 -4.36 -12.66 24.60
N GLY A 69 -4.60 -12.81 23.29
CA GLY A 69 -3.89 -12.07 22.25
C GLY A 69 -4.80 -11.67 21.09
N ARG A 70 -4.39 -10.67 20.32
CA ARG A 70 -5.08 -10.28 19.09
C ARG A 70 -4.09 -9.93 17.99
N ILE A 71 -4.35 -10.44 16.79
CA ILE A 71 -3.60 -10.18 15.58
C ILE A 71 -4.52 -9.43 14.61
N TRP A 72 -4.10 -8.24 14.20
CA TRP A 72 -4.74 -7.51 13.10
C TRP A 72 -3.99 -7.78 11.80
N ILE A 73 -4.71 -8.03 10.72
CA ILE A 73 -4.15 -8.12 9.37
C ILE A 73 -4.90 -7.08 8.53
N SER A 74 -4.25 -5.93 8.31
CA SER A 74 -4.90 -4.75 7.72
C SER A 74 -3.88 -3.81 7.08
N PHE A 75 -4.32 -2.97 6.15
CA PHE A 75 -3.55 -1.82 5.68
C PHE A 75 -3.55 -0.63 6.65
N THR A 76 -4.33 -0.70 7.73
CA THR A 76 -4.46 0.38 8.73
C THR A 76 -3.30 0.35 9.73
N GLN A 77 -2.63 1.48 9.92
CA GLN A 77 -1.67 1.71 11.00
C GLN A 77 -2.42 1.95 12.32
N ARG A 78 -2.66 0.88 13.08
CA ARG A 78 -3.32 0.96 14.38
C ARG A 78 -2.34 1.42 15.45
N ARG A 79 -2.84 2.19 16.41
CA ARG A 79 -2.16 2.52 17.67
C ARG A 79 -2.79 1.71 18.77
N PHE A 80 -1.97 0.98 19.52
CA PHE A 80 -2.42 0.21 20.67
C PHE A 80 -2.08 0.98 21.95
N ALA A 81 -3.03 1.03 22.88
CA ALA A 81 -2.78 1.58 24.21
C ALA A 81 -1.75 0.69 24.94
N PRO A 82 -0.72 1.26 25.58
CA PRO A 82 0.31 0.49 26.29
C PRO A 82 -0.25 -0.38 27.42
N GLU A 83 -1.33 0.06 28.07
CA GLU A 83 -1.91 -0.58 29.27
C GLU A 83 -2.98 -1.63 28.94
N SER A 84 -2.94 -2.21 27.74
CA SER A 84 -3.91 -3.20 27.30
C SER A 84 -3.68 -4.54 28.00
N THR A 85 -4.71 -5.09 28.64
CA THR A 85 -4.67 -6.43 29.27
C THR A 85 -4.54 -7.58 28.26
N VAL A 86 -4.80 -7.31 26.98
CA VAL A 86 -4.66 -8.23 25.85
C VAL A 86 -3.49 -7.76 25.00
N SER A 87 -2.52 -8.65 24.74
CA SER A 87 -1.39 -8.37 23.83
C SER A 87 -1.91 -8.25 22.40
N LYS A 88 -1.49 -7.21 21.68
CA LYS A 88 -1.97 -6.90 20.33
C LYS A 88 -0.80 -6.71 19.38
N VAL A 89 -0.93 -7.28 18.19
CA VAL A 89 0.01 -7.10 17.08
C VAL A 89 -0.74 -6.81 15.79
N GLN A 90 -0.01 -6.32 14.79
CA GLN A 90 -0.57 -6.07 13.47
C GLN A 90 0.40 -6.45 12.36
N TRP A 91 -0.14 -7.07 11.33
CA TRP A 91 0.50 -7.36 10.06
C TRP A 91 -0.08 -6.48 8.96
N HIS A 92 0.77 -6.13 8.01
CA HIS A 92 0.44 -5.26 6.89
C HIS A 92 0.71 -5.98 5.56
N PRO A 93 -0.33 -6.60 4.96
CA PRO A 93 -0.25 -7.12 3.60
C PRO A 93 0.04 -5.99 2.61
N ARG A 94 0.82 -6.25 1.55
CA ARG A 94 1.16 -5.26 0.51
C ARG A 94 0.00 -5.07 -0.46
N VAL A 95 -1.01 -4.32 -0.04
CA VAL A 95 -2.28 -4.13 -0.77
C VAL A 95 -2.50 -2.70 -1.28
N LEU A 96 -1.73 -1.74 -0.81
CA LEU A 96 -1.89 -0.33 -1.17
C LEU A 96 -1.06 0.02 -2.40
N TRP A 97 -1.70 0.64 -3.38
CA TRP A 97 -1.02 1.23 -4.52
C TRP A 97 -1.17 2.74 -4.50
N ILE A 98 -0.03 3.42 -4.61
CA ILE A 98 0.05 4.87 -4.50
C ILE A 98 0.14 5.47 -5.90
N GLY A 99 -0.92 6.14 -6.33
CA GLY A 99 -0.92 6.90 -7.56
C GLY A 99 -0.24 8.25 -7.38
N ILE A 100 0.74 8.57 -8.24
CA ILE A 100 1.50 9.81 -8.17
C ILE A 100 1.39 10.60 -9.48
N GLY A 101 1.01 11.88 -9.37
CA GLY A 101 1.19 12.88 -10.41
C GLY A 101 2.18 13.95 -9.94
N CYS A 102 3.22 14.26 -10.71
CA CYS A 102 4.21 15.27 -10.34
C CYS A 102 4.83 15.95 -11.56
N GLN A 103 5.39 17.15 -11.38
CA GLN A 103 6.14 17.86 -12.43
C GLN A 103 7.50 17.20 -12.70
N ALA A 104 8.10 17.48 -13.84
CA ALA A 104 9.43 16.97 -14.18
C ALA A 104 10.49 17.49 -13.21
N GLY A 105 11.40 16.62 -12.78
CA GLY A 105 12.46 16.96 -11.82
C GLY A 105 11.97 17.14 -10.38
N THR A 106 10.82 16.56 -10.04
CA THR A 106 10.31 16.58 -8.66
C THR A 106 11.26 15.74 -7.78
N PRO A 107 11.84 16.31 -6.70
CA PRO A 107 12.77 15.58 -5.84
C PRO A 107 12.11 14.41 -5.11
N GLN A 108 12.88 13.34 -4.86
CA GLN A 108 12.44 12.19 -4.06
C GLN A 108 11.83 12.65 -2.72
N GLU A 109 12.48 13.56 -2.00
CA GLU A 109 12.05 13.90 -0.63
C GLU A 109 10.65 14.53 -0.61
N LEU A 110 10.30 15.27 -1.67
CA LEU A 110 8.97 15.88 -1.78
C LEU A 110 7.89 14.83 -2.02
N ILE A 111 8.18 13.83 -2.88
CA ILE A 111 7.26 12.72 -3.16
C ILE A 111 7.09 11.89 -1.88
N GLU A 112 8.20 11.54 -1.23
CA GLU A 112 8.18 10.76 0.01
C GLU A 112 7.41 11.47 1.13
N THR A 113 7.65 12.77 1.33
CA THR A 113 6.93 13.58 2.33
C THR A 113 5.44 13.62 2.03
N ALA A 114 5.05 13.75 0.76
CA ALA A 114 3.64 13.74 0.36
C ALA A 114 2.98 12.38 0.69
N ILE A 115 3.65 11.26 0.41
CA ILE A 115 3.15 9.92 0.74
C ILE A 115 3.04 9.74 2.25
N GLN A 116 4.08 10.09 3.02
CA GLN A 116 4.06 10.00 4.49
C GLN A 116 2.93 10.83 5.10
N ASN A 117 2.67 12.02 4.57
CA ASN A 117 1.57 12.87 5.02
C ASN A 117 0.21 12.22 4.73
N VAL A 118 0.01 11.64 3.54
CA VAL A 118 -1.21 10.90 3.23
C VAL A 118 -1.37 9.69 4.15
N CYS A 119 -0.34 8.86 4.30
CA CYS A 119 -0.40 7.70 5.18
C CYS A 119 -0.74 8.09 6.63
N ARG A 120 -0.15 9.17 7.13
CA ARG A 120 -0.45 9.67 8.48
C ARG A 120 -1.89 10.16 8.62
N SER A 121 -2.37 10.98 7.68
CA SER A 121 -3.71 11.56 7.73
C SER A 121 -4.83 10.53 7.58
N TYR A 122 -4.58 9.45 6.85
CA TYR A 122 -5.56 8.38 6.61
C TYR A 122 -5.29 7.10 7.42
N HIS A 123 -4.37 7.16 8.39
CA HIS A 123 -3.97 6.02 9.22
C HIS A 123 -3.58 4.78 8.42
N LEU A 124 -2.88 4.96 7.29
CA LEU A 124 -2.39 3.87 6.46
C LEU A 124 -0.98 3.46 6.90
N ALA A 125 -0.72 2.17 6.95
CA ALA A 125 0.61 1.65 7.24
C ALA A 125 1.46 1.71 5.97
N GLU A 126 2.64 2.33 6.04
CA GLU A 126 3.58 2.34 4.92
C GLU A 126 4.04 0.92 4.54
N GLY A 127 4.08 0.00 5.50
CA GLY A 127 4.36 -1.42 5.27
C GLY A 127 3.29 -2.15 4.43
N ALA A 128 2.11 -1.55 4.25
CA ALA A 128 1.08 -2.08 3.37
C ALA A 128 1.23 -1.63 1.90
N ILE A 129 2.24 -0.81 1.58
CA ILE A 129 2.46 -0.31 0.22
C ILE A 129 3.08 -1.39 -0.67
N ALA A 130 2.36 -1.74 -1.74
CA ALA A 130 2.82 -2.61 -2.81
C ALA A 130 3.75 -1.85 -3.75
N GLY A 131 3.37 -0.64 -4.16
CA GLY A 131 4.17 0.18 -5.07
C GLY A 131 3.53 1.50 -5.44
N ILE A 132 4.19 2.19 -6.36
CA ILE A 132 3.78 3.45 -6.96
C ILE A 132 3.23 3.20 -8.37
N ALA A 133 2.22 3.97 -8.76
CA ALA A 133 1.65 3.98 -10.09
C ALA A 133 1.62 5.41 -10.66
N THR A 134 1.93 5.58 -11.96
CA THR A 134 1.91 6.88 -12.62
C THR A 134 1.69 6.77 -14.13
N ILE A 135 1.75 7.88 -14.86
CA ILE A 135 1.71 7.94 -16.33
C ILE A 135 3.05 7.49 -16.94
N ASP A 136 3.03 6.85 -18.09
CA ASP A 136 4.20 6.31 -18.81
C ASP A 136 5.28 7.33 -19.17
N THR A 137 4.91 8.58 -19.43
CA THR A 137 5.86 9.69 -19.61
C THR A 137 6.76 9.91 -18.38
N LYS A 138 6.43 9.33 -17.22
CA LYS A 138 7.19 9.36 -15.97
C LYS A 138 8.01 8.10 -15.69
N VAL A 139 8.13 7.18 -16.64
CA VAL A 139 8.93 5.95 -16.50
C VAL A 139 10.39 6.22 -16.11
N GLY A 140 10.96 7.35 -16.56
CA GLY A 140 12.33 7.79 -16.27
C GLY A 140 12.46 8.90 -15.22
N GLU A 141 11.38 9.23 -14.50
CA GLU A 141 11.42 10.33 -13.52
C GLU A 141 12.30 9.97 -12.32
N LEU A 142 13.42 10.70 -12.18
CA LEU A 142 14.49 10.35 -11.25
C LEU A 142 13.99 10.23 -9.80
N GLY A 143 13.19 11.19 -9.33
CA GLY A 143 12.68 11.19 -7.95
C GLY A 143 11.75 10.01 -7.65
N LEU A 144 11.00 9.50 -8.64
CA LEU A 144 10.17 8.29 -8.48
C LEU A 144 11.03 7.03 -8.47
N LEU A 145 12.01 6.94 -9.37
CA LEU A 145 12.92 5.80 -9.46
C LEU A 145 13.75 5.66 -8.18
N GLU A 146 14.29 6.77 -7.68
CA GLU A 146 15.06 6.81 -6.43
C GLU A 146 14.22 6.37 -5.24
N LEU A 147 12.99 6.90 -5.11
CA LEU A 147 12.09 6.51 -4.05
C LEU A 147 11.73 5.01 -4.11
N CYS A 148 11.37 4.53 -5.30
CA CYS A 148 11.02 3.12 -5.51
C CYS A 148 12.19 2.20 -5.16
N GLN A 149 13.41 2.55 -5.58
CA GLN A 149 14.61 1.80 -5.24
C GLN A 149 14.89 1.84 -3.72
N ALA A 150 14.81 3.01 -3.08
CA ALA A 150 15.08 3.16 -1.65
C ALA A 150 14.08 2.39 -0.77
N ARG A 151 12.82 2.28 -1.21
CA ARG A 151 11.76 1.58 -0.47
C ARG A 151 11.51 0.14 -0.95
N ASN A 152 12.25 -0.34 -1.96
CA ASN A 152 11.98 -1.60 -2.65
C ASN A 152 10.52 -1.73 -3.13
N TRP A 153 9.99 -0.62 -3.64
CA TRP A 153 8.65 -0.52 -4.22
C TRP A 153 8.71 -0.68 -5.72
N LEU A 154 7.63 -1.22 -6.28
CA LEU A 154 7.47 -1.28 -7.73
C LEU A 154 7.00 0.06 -8.28
N LEU A 155 7.42 0.39 -9.48
CA LEU A 155 6.84 1.47 -10.27
C LEU A 155 6.05 0.88 -11.42
N LYS A 156 4.72 1.04 -11.39
CA LYS A 156 3.84 0.78 -12.53
C LYS A 156 3.62 2.07 -13.31
N THR A 157 3.68 1.97 -14.64
CA THR A 157 3.29 3.08 -15.50
C THR A 157 2.24 2.67 -16.53
N PHE A 158 1.42 3.64 -16.91
CA PHE A 158 0.27 3.46 -17.79
C PHE A 158 0.21 4.54 -18.86
N PRO A 159 -0.15 4.20 -20.10
CA PRO A 159 -0.42 5.17 -21.15
C PRO A 159 -1.57 6.12 -20.79
N ALA A 160 -1.53 7.35 -21.31
CA ALA A 160 -2.55 8.36 -21.08
C ALA A 160 -3.96 7.87 -21.49
N GLU A 161 -4.04 7.12 -22.58
CA GLU A 161 -5.29 6.57 -23.14
C GLU A 161 -5.94 5.56 -22.18
N VAL A 162 -5.12 4.76 -21.49
CA VAL A 162 -5.60 3.83 -20.47
C VAL A 162 -6.10 4.62 -19.28
N LEU A 163 -5.32 5.59 -18.80
CA LEU A 163 -5.68 6.42 -17.66
C LEU A 163 -6.92 7.29 -17.92
N SER A 164 -7.19 7.70 -19.16
CA SER A 164 -8.34 8.54 -19.51
C SER A 164 -9.66 7.79 -19.56
N SER A 165 -9.62 6.47 -19.75
CA SER A 165 -10.80 5.59 -19.68
C SER A 165 -11.29 5.32 -18.25
N VAL A 166 -10.52 5.72 -17.24
CA VAL A 166 -10.84 5.44 -15.83
C VAL A 166 -11.70 6.55 -15.27
N GLU A 167 -12.88 6.18 -14.75
CA GLU A 167 -13.69 7.10 -13.98
C GLU A 167 -13.00 7.46 -12.66
N VAL A 168 -12.81 8.76 -12.44
CA VAL A 168 -12.12 9.30 -11.28
C VAL A 168 -13.01 10.34 -10.58
N PRO A 169 -12.94 10.46 -9.24
CA PRO A 169 -13.81 11.38 -8.51
C PRO A 169 -13.42 12.85 -8.68
N ASN A 170 -12.16 13.17 -9.04
CA ASN A 170 -11.68 14.54 -9.13
C ASN A 170 -10.99 14.84 -10.47
N PRO A 171 -11.72 14.79 -11.60
CA PRO A 171 -11.16 15.08 -12.92
C PRO A 171 -10.67 16.53 -13.03
N SER A 172 -9.76 16.79 -13.96
CA SER A 172 -9.25 18.13 -14.28
C SER A 172 -9.07 18.32 -15.78
N ASP A 173 -9.80 19.26 -16.36
CA ASP A 173 -9.69 19.61 -17.78
C ASP A 173 -8.32 20.15 -18.15
N VAL A 174 -7.64 20.84 -17.22
CA VAL A 174 -6.27 21.34 -17.42
C VAL A 174 -5.31 20.17 -17.57
N VAL A 175 -5.37 19.19 -16.66
CA VAL A 175 -4.53 17.98 -16.72
C VAL A 175 -4.89 17.16 -17.96
N ALA A 176 -6.17 17.04 -18.30
CA ALA A 176 -6.61 16.33 -19.51
C ALA A 176 -6.02 16.94 -20.78
N LYS A 177 -5.98 18.27 -20.89
CA LYS A 177 -5.36 18.98 -22.01
C LYS A 177 -3.84 18.85 -22.04
N GLU A 178 -3.19 18.79 -20.87
CA GLU A 178 -1.73 18.77 -20.76
C GLU A 178 -1.14 17.37 -21.01
N VAL A 179 -1.75 16.33 -20.44
CA VAL A 179 -1.18 14.97 -20.42
C VAL A 179 -2.15 13.89 -20.90
N GLY A 180 -3.31 14.26 -21.43
CA GLY A 180 -4.26 13.32 -22.06
C GLY A 180 -5.13 12.51 -21.11
N THR A 181 -5.06 12.73 -19.79
CA THR A 181 -5.92 12.08 -18.78
C THR A 181 -6.44 13.10 -17.76
N PRO A 182 -7.70 13.00 -17.30
CA PRO A 182 -8.26 13.96 -16.33
C PRO A 182 -7.66 13.85 -14.93
N SER A 183 -7.00 12.74 -14.57
CA SER A 183 -6.34 12.58 -13.25
C SER A 183 -5.28 11.48 -13.30
N VAL A 184 -4.00 11.85 -13.34
CA VAL A 184 -2.89 10.87 -13.34
C VAL A 184 -2.90 10.04 -12.06
N ALA A 185 -2.94 10.69 -10.89
CA ALA A 185 -2.79 9.99 -9.60
C ALA A 185 -3.94 9.00 -9.34
N GLU A 186 -5.20 9.44 -9.45
CA GLU A 186 -6.34 8.56 -9.14
C GLU A 186 -6.47 7.43 -10.16
N ALA A 187 -6.37 7.75 -11.46
CA ALA A 187 -6.50 6.75 -12.50
C ALA A 187 -5.37 5.71 -12.41
N ALA A 188 -4.12 6.14 -12.18
CA ALA A 188 -3.00 5.21 -12.07
C ALA A 188 -3.12 4.30 -10.84
N ALA A 189 -3.55 4.84 -9.69
CA ALA A 189 -3.82 4.02 -8.51
C ALA A 189 -4.89 2.95 -8.80
N LEU A 190 -6.01 3.33 -9.44
CA LEU A 190 -7.07 2.40 -9.80
C LEU A 190 -6.64 1.36 -10.86
N CYS A 191 -5.90 1.78 -11.88
CA CYS A 191 -5.37 0.85 -12.90
C CYS A 191 -4.42 -0.19 -12.30
N SER A 192 -3.63 0.19 -11.29
CA SER A 192 -2.63 -0.68 -10.69
C SER A 192 -3.18 -1.90 -9.94
N ILE A 193 -4.45 -1.84 -9.54
CA ILE A 193 -5.20 -2.92 -8.88
C ILE A 193 -6.20 -3.62 -9.82
N ALA A 194 -6.30 -3.16 -11.06
CA ALA A 194 -7.10 -3.76 -12.10
C ALA A 194 -6.25 -4.72 -12.96
N LYS A 195 -6.91 -5.63 -13.68
CA LYS A 195 -6.26 -6.49 -14.67
C LYS A 195 -6.00 -5.71 -15.97
N ILE A 196 -5.15 -4.69 -15.89
CA ILE A 196 -4.82 -3.79 -16.99
C ILE A 196 -3.33 -3.92 -17.31
N SER A 197 -2.99 -3.97 -18.60
CA SER A 197 -1.59 -3.98 -19.04
C SER A 197 -0.86 -2.74 -18.56
N CYS A 198 0.31 -2.94 -17.99
CA CYS A 198 1.18 -1.87 -17.49
C CYS A 198 2.64 -2.18 -17.80
N THR A 199 3.48 -1.16 -17.70
CA THR A 199 4.93 -1.33 -17.65
C THR A 199 5.36 -1.35 -16.18
N ILE A 200 6.12 -2.37 -15.78
CA ILE A 200 6.69 -2.47 -14.43
C ILE A 200 8.17 -2.15 -14.50
N VAL A 201 8.61 -1.14 -13.76
CA VAL A 201 10.03 -0.83 -13.58
C VAL A 201 10.48 -1.37 -12.23
N LYS A 202 11.45 -2.29 -12.25
CA LYS A 202 12.00 -2.92 -11.04
C LYS A 202 13.30 -2.26 -10.57
N ASN A 203 14.13 -1.72 -11.47
CA ASN A 203 15.40 -1.07 -11.17
C ASN A 203 15.76 0.00 -12.22
N ARG A 204 16.66 0.93 -11.87
CA ARG A 204 17.16 2.02 -12.74
C ARG A 204 17.71 1.56 -14.10
N GLN A 205 18.17 0.31 -14.22
CA GLN A 205 18.81 -0.24 -15.42
C GLN A 205 17.95 -1.29 -16.14
N ASP A 206 16.82 -1.71 -15.56
CA ASP A 206 15.94 -2.74 -16.09
C ASP A 206 14.54 -2.17 -16.35
N THR A 207 14.36 -1.48 -17.48
CA THR A 207 13.04 -1.32 -18.09
C THR A 207 12.64 -2.62 -18.78
N CYS A 208 12.41 -3.67 -17.99
CA CYS A 208 11.75 -4.83 -18.54
C CYS A 208 10.28 -4.45 -18.76
N SER A 209 9.89 -4.20 -20.01
CA SER A 209 8.49 -4.04 -20.41
C SER A 209 7.81 -5.40 -20.31
N ILE A 210 7.64 -5.91 -19.09
CA ILE A 210 6.78 -7.06 -18.87
C ILE A 210 5.36 -6.52 -19.02
N LYS A 211 4.72 -6.84 -20.15
CA LYS A 211 3.26 -6.81 -20.23
C LYS A 211 2.75 -7.84 -19.24
N SER A 212 2.62 -7.43 -17.98
CA SER A 212 2.07 -8.28 -16.93
C SER A 212 0.57 -8.01 -16.88
N GLU A 213 -0.21 -9.06 -17.11
CA GLU A 213 -1.58 -9.11 -16.62
C GLU A 213 -1.48 -9.37 -15.12
N SER A 214 -1.51 -8.34 -14.28
CA SER A 214 -1.57 -8.59 -12.84
C SER A 214 -2.95 -9.17 -12.53
N ALA A 215 -3.00 -10.48 -12.28
CA ALA A 215 -4.21 -11.20 -11.96
C ALA A 215 -4.66 -10.91 -10.52
N CYS A 216 -5.26 -9.75 -10.27
CA CYS A 216 -6.14 -9.60 -9.13
C CYS A 216 -7.47 -10.24 -9.51
N GLY A 217 -7.60 -11.54 -9.20
CA GLY A 217 -8.83 -12.29 -9.43
C GLY A 217 -9.98 -11.77 -8.59
N VAL A 218 -11.05 -11.40 -9.29
CA VAL A 218 -12.47 -11.38 -8.87
C VAL A 218 -12.91 -10.28 -7.90
N ASP A 219 -14.15 -9.87 -8.15
CA ASP A 219 -14.97 -8.82 -7.55
C ASP A 219 -15.18 -8.95 -6.03
N ILE A 220 -14.45 -8.17 -5.23
CA ILE A 220 -14.72 -8.09 -3.77
C ILE A 220 -15.16 -6.68 -3.34
N LEU A 221 -14.90 -5.64 -4.13
CA LEU A 221 -15.37 -4.28 -3.86
C LEU A 221 -15.81 -3.56 -5.16
N PRO A 222 -16.93 -2.82 -5.19
CA PRO A 222 -17.28 -1.91 -6.29
C PRO A 222 -16.15 -0.89 -6.52
N ALA A 223 -15.95 -0.41 -7.76
CA ALA A 223 -14.87 0.52 -8.12
C ALA A 223 -14.76 1.75 -7.18
N ARG A 224 -15.90 2.25 -6.67
CA ARG A 224 -15.97 3.35 -5.70
C ARG A 224 -15.37 3.05 -4.32
N GLN A 225 -15.30 1.79 -3.90
CA GLN A 225 -14.72 1.38 -2.62
C GLN A 225 -13.23 1.01 -2.72
N ARG A 226 -12.66 1.01 -3.93
CA ARG A 226 -11.24 0.65 -4.14
C ARG A 226 -10.30 1.85 -4.06
N LEU A 227 -10.79 3.07 -4.28
CA LEU A 227 -10.02 4.29 -4.06
C LEU A 227 -10.21 4.76 -2.61
N LEU A 228 -9.26 4.43 -1.74
CA LEU A 228 -9.30 4.80 -0.32
C LEU A 228 -9.04 6.29 -0.10
N VAL A 229 -8.12 6.85 -0.88
CA VAL A 229 -7.72 8.25 -0.75
C VAL A 229 -7.85 8.92 -2.13
N PRO A 230 -8.85 9.82 -2.32
CA PRO A 230 -8.92 10.64 -3.51
C PRO A 230 -7.74 11.62 -3.57
N LYS A 231 -7.52 12.24 -4.73
CA LYS A 231 -6.31 13.04 -4.97
C LYS A 231 -6.05 14.08 -3.87
N GLN A 232 -4.85 14.04 -3.29
CA GLN A 232 -4.33 15.01 -2.32
C GLN A 232 -3.18 15.77 -2.99
N ILE A 233 -3.22 17.10 -2.97
CA ILE A 233 -2.23 17.94 -3.66
C ILE A 233 -1.31 18.62 -2.64
N PHE A 234 -0.01 18.37 -2.77
CA PHE A 234 1.05 18.95 -1.97
C PHE A 234 1.87 19.90 -2.83
N ARG A 235 2.04 21.14 -2.39
CA ARG A 235 2.82 22.16 -3.12
C ARG A 235 4.00 22.60 -2.28
N ARG A 236 5.19 22.61 -2.88
CA ARG A 236 6.35 23.30 -2.31
C ARG A 236 6.20 24.81 -2.56
N GLN A 237 6.54 25.63 -1.58
CA GLN A 237 6.54 27.08 -1.77
C GLN A 237 7.61 27.49 -2.79
N ASN A 238 7.30 28.54 -3.54
CA ASN A 238 8.22 29.23 -4.41
C ASN A 238 9.47 29.66 -3.63
N THR A 239 10.65 29.28 -4.11
CA THR A 239 11.91 29.69 -3.47
C THR A 239 12.58 30.79 -4.31
N PRO A 240 12.99 31.91 -3.70
CA PRO A 240 13.78 32.93 -4.40
C PRO A 240 15.12 32.34 -4.87
N LEU A 241 15.50 32.58 -6.12
CA LEU A 241 16.81 32.20 -6.63
C LEU A 241 17.84 33.28 -6.32
N LEU A 242 19.06 32.87 -5.99
CA LEU A 242 20.18 33.75 -5.63
C LEU A 242 20.57 34.76 -6.73
N GLN A 243 20.23 34.48 -8.00
CA GLN A 243 20.52 35.33 -9.16
C GLN A 243 19.31 36.14 -9.66
N GLY A 244 18.24 36.23 -8.87
CA GLY A 244 16.98 36.83 -9.29
C GLY A 244 16.10 35.85 -10.06
N GLY A 245 14.80 35.89 -9.81
CA GLY A 245 13.81 34.92 -10.30
C GLY A 245 13.25 34.01 -9.21
N VAL A 246 12.15 33.33 -9.53
CA VAL A 246 11.44 32.43 -8.60
C VAL A 246 11.47 31.02 -9.18
N LYS A 247 12.03 30.05 -8.44
CA LYS A 247 11.81 28.64 -8.79
C LYS A 247 10.34 28.33 -8.50
N VAL A 248 9.57 28.12 -9.56
CA VAL A 248 8.15 27.74 -9.45
C VAL A 248 8.07 26.48 -8.59
N GLY A 249 7.24 26.55 -7.55
CA GLY A 249 7.02 25.48 -6.60
C GLY A 249 6.56 24.22 -7.33
N SER A 250 7.18 23.09 -6.99
CA SER A 250 6.78 21.80 -7.53
C SER A 250 5.54 21.28 -6.79
N ALA A 251 4.60 20.70 -7.54
CA ALA A 251 3.42 20.05 -6.98
C ALA A 251 3.51 18.52 -7.12
N VAL A 252 3.09 17.82 -6.07
CA VAL A 252 2.90 16.36 -6.06
C VAL A 252 1.46 16.08 -5.70
N THR A 253 0.81 15.25 -6.50
CA THR A 253 -0.54 14.74 -6.25
C THR A 253 -0.43 13.27 -5.89
N VAL A 254 -1.09 12.89 -4.79
CA VAL A 254 -1.09 11.51 -4.26
C VAL A 254 -2.53 11.01 -4.20
N ALA A 255 -2.76 9.80 -4.67
CA ALA A 255 -4.02 9.06 -4.46
C ALA A 255 -3.67 7.63 -4.03
N VAL A 256 -4.59 6.96 -3.32
CA VAL A 256 -4.34 5.60 -2.82
C VAL A 256 -5.50 4.69 -3.15
N ALA A 257 -5.18 3.57 -3.82
CA ALA A 257 -6.12 2.49 -4.07
C ALA A 257 -5.72 1.25 -3.27
N VAL A 258 -6.70 0.40 -2.95
CA VAL A 258 -6.50 -0.86 -2.22
C VAL A 258 -6.91 -2.05 -3.09
N CYS A 259 -6.02 -3.04 -3.14
CA CYS A 259 -6.34 -4.36 -3.66
C CYS A 259 -6.82 -5.27 -2.51
N PRO A 260 -7.89 -6.06 -2.68
CA PRO A 260 -8.30 -7.02 -1.65
C PRO A 260 -7.22 -8.07 -1.32
N ILE A 261 -6.41 -8.43 -2.32
CA ILE A 261 -5.34 -9.42 -2.23
C ILE A 261 -4.00 -8.71 -2.35
N ASP A 262 -3.05 -9.13 -1.53
CA ASP A 262 -1.70 -8.57 -1.50
C ASP A 262 -0.89 -8.91 -2.74
N TYR A 263 0.04 -8.01 -3.05
CA TYR A 263 1.04 -8.20 -4.08
C TYR A 263 2.24 -8.98 -3.52
N LEU A 264 2.56 -10.12 -4.16
CA LEU A 264 3.62 -11.03 -3.70
C LEU A 264 4.92 -10.99 -4.49
N GLY A 265 4.96 -10.38 -5.67
CA GLY A 265 6.17 -10.37 -6.51
C GLY A 265 5.89 -10.47 -7.99
#